data_AF-A0A2R6LFQ0-F1
#
_entry.id   AF-A0A2R6LFQ0-F1
#
_cell.length_a   1.000
_cell.length_b   1.000
_cell.length_c   1.000
_cell.angle_alpha   90.00
_cell.angle_beta   90.00
_cell.angle_gamma   90.00
#
_symmetry.space_group_name_H-M   'P 1'
#
loop_
_entity.id
_entity.type
_entity.pdbx_description
1 polymer ?
#
loop_
_entity_poly.entity_id
_entity_poly.type
_entity_poly.pdbx_seq_one_letter_code
_entity_poly.pdbx_strand_id
1 'polypeptide(L)'
;MAPARATDDGVVTETDDTPTDSEVVETGAAAARELVLSRFGADEVRDLDVTVAFEDGVLEVDVYLDVPEPGTRDPDRVADDAALAARRAVDRLFEGDTDVDVDGA
;
A
#
# COMPACT_ATOMS: atom_id res chain seq x y z
N MET A 1 -36.13 -14.75 26.97
CA MET A 1 -35.32 -13.80 26.17
C MET A 1 -34.60 -14.64 25.12
N ALA A 2 -34.96 -14.49 23.84
CA ALA A 2 -34.33 -15.15 22.68
C ALA A 2 -33.04 -14.40 22.26
N PRO A 3 -32.22 -14.93 21.34
CA PRO A 3 -30.75 -14.89 21.40
C PRO A 3 -30.09 -13.84 20.49
N ALA A 4 -28.79 -13.58 20.69
CA ALA A 4 -27.95 -12.91 19.70
C ALA A 4 -26.69 -13.75 19.45
N ARG A 5 -26.59 -14.21 18.21
CA ARG A 5 -25.41 -14.69 17.50
C ARG A 5 -24.32 -13.60 17.54
N ALA A 6 -23.10 -13.99 17.85
CA ALA A 6 -21.88 -13.40 17.31
C ALA A 6 -21.01 -14.63 16.95
N THR A 7 -21.04 -15.09 15.69
CA THR A 7 -19.95 -14.83 14.71
C THR A 7 -18.61 -15.21 15.35
N ASP A 8 -18.05 -16.41 15.12
CA ASP A 8 -17.41 -16.80 13.84
C ASP A 8 -16.65 -15.57 13.32
N ASP A 9 -15.38 -15.36 13.65
CA ASP A 9 -14.24 -16.18 13.27
C ASP A 9 -13.10 -15.92 14.28
N GLY A 10 -12.66 -16.96 14.95
CA GLY A 10 -11.69 -16.89 16.03
C GLY A 10 -10.61 -17.93 15.81
N VAL A 11 -9.94 -17.86 14.67
CA VAL A 11 -8.62 -18.45 14.49
C VAL A 11 -7.63 -17.30 14.30
N VAL A 12 -7.22 -16.73 15.43
CA VAL A 12 -5.91 -16.10 15.51
C VAL A 12 -4.92 -17.25 15.59
N THR A 13 -4.37 -17.67 14.44
CA THR A 13 -3.23 -18.59 14.46
C THR A 13 -1.99 -17.77 14.69
N GLU A 14 -1.50 -17.81 15.93
CA GLU A 14 -0.21 -17.30 16.39
C GLU A 14 0.95 -17.87 15.55
N THR A 15 1.20 -17.32 14.34
CA THR A 15 2.50 -17.25 13.63
C THR A 15 2.35 -16.32 12.40
N ASP A 16 2.00 -15.05 12.60
CA ASP A 16 1.90 -14.07 11.49
C ASP A 16 3.29 -13.51 11.12
N ASP A 17 4.20 -14.37 10.64
CA ASP A 17 5.35 -13.94 9.80
C ASP A 17 4.84 -13.61 8.38
N THR A 18 3.74 -12.87 8.29
CA THR A 18 3.19 -12.41 7.01
C THR A 18 2.51 -11.07 7.24
N PRO A 19 2.85 -10.04 6.46
CA PRO A 19 2.28 -8.70 6.60
C PRO A 19 0.75 -8.72 6.61
N THR A 20 0.16 -8.03 7.57
CA THR A 20 -1.30 -7.91 7.63
C THR A 20 -1.83 -7.04 6.49
N ASP A 21 -3.11 -7.22 6.11
CA ASP A 21 -3.75 -6.41 5.07
C ASP A 21 -3.63 -4.90 5.33
N SER A 22 -3.77 -4.49 6.60
CA SER A 22 -3.61 -3.09 6.98
C SER A 22 -2.18 -2.60 6.79
N GLU A 23 -1.17 -3.37 7.17
CA GLU A 23 0.24 -3.03 6.94
C GLU A 23 0.58 -2.94 5.45
N VAL A 24 0.01 -3.83 4.63
CA VAL A 24 0.15 -3.81 3.16
C VAL A 24 -0.41 -2.53 2.58
N VAL A 25 -1.64 -2.16 2.95
CA VAL A 25 -2.31 -0.94 2.48
C VAL A 25 -1.52 0.31 2.92
N GLU A 26 -1.13 0.38 4.19
CA GLU A 26 -0.37 1.51 4.74
C GLU A 26 1.00 1.66 4.05
N THR A 27 1.71 0.54 3.83
CA THR A 27 3.02 0.53 3.15
C THR A 27 2.90 0.98 1.70
N GLY A 28 1.91 0.45 0.97
CA GLY A 28 1.64 0.85 -0.41
C GLY A 28 1.31 2.34 -0.51
N ALA A 29 0.39 2.83 0.33
CA ALA A 29 -0.02 4.23 0.33
C ALA A 29 1.14 5.17 0.66
N ALA A 30 1.96 4.81 1.66
CA ALA A 30 3.13 5.60 2.05
C ALA A 30 4.15 5.70 0.89
N ALA A 31 4.45 4.59 0.23
CA ALA A 31 5.41 4.55 -0.87
C ALA A 31 4.94 5.33 -2.11
N ALA A 32 3.66 5.23 -2.48
CA ALA A 32 3.10 6.03 -3.57
C ALA A 32 3.21 7.54 -3.25
N ARG A 33 2.79 7.94 -2.05
CA ARG A 33 2.83 9.34 -1.62
C ARG A 33 4.25 9.88 -1.59
N GLU A 34 5.21 9.10 -1.09
CA GLU A 34 6.61 9.50 -1.06
C GLU A 34 7.15 9.77 -2.47
N LEU A 35 6.80 8.93 -3.45
CA LEU A 35 7.23 9.14 -4.83
C LEU A 35 6.64 10.42 -5.43
N VAL A 36 5.34 10.68 -5.22
CA VAL A 36 4.69 11.90 -5.71
C VAL A 36 5.37 13.13 -5.11
N LEU A 37 5.58 13.15 -3.80
CA LEU A 37 6.24 14.25 -3.08
C LEU A 37 7.73 14.41 -3.43
N SER A 38 8.38 13.34 -3.93
CA SER A 38 9.74 13.41 -4.47
C SER A 38 9.78 14.09 -5.85
N ARG A 39 8.70 13.99 -6.62
CA ARG A 39 8.60 14.53 -7.99
C ARG A 39 7.99 15.93 -8.04
N PHE A 40 7.03 16.21 -7.17
CA PHE A 40 6.32 17.49 -7.06
C PHE A 40 6.38 17.98 -5.62
N GLY A 41 6.61 19.28 -5.44
CA GLY A 41 6.42 19.92 -4.14
C GLY A 41 4.95 19.89 -3.72
N ALA A 42 4.68 19.87 -2.41
CA ALA A 42 3.33 19.94 -1.88
C ALA A 42 2.56 21.19 -2.35
N ASP A 43 3.28 22.28 -2.63
CA ASP A 43 2.71 23.53 -3.14
C ASP A 43 2.38 23.49 -4.65
N GLU A 44 2.96 22.55 -5.40
CA GLU A 44 2.69 22.36 -6.83
C GLU A 44 1.43 21.52 -7.06
N VAL A 45 1.07 20.68 -6.09
CA VAL A 45 -0.08 19.77 -6.17
C VAL A 45 -1.32 20.48 -5.64
N ARG A 46 -2.35 20.61 -6.50
CA ARG A 46 -3.65 21.13 -6.05
C ARG A 46 -4.40 20.08 -5.24
N ASP A 47 -4.33 18.84 -5.71
CA ASP A 47 -5.10 17.72 -5.16
C ASP A 47 -4.32 16.42 -5.39
N LEU A 48 -4.24 15.58 -4.35
CA LEU A 48 -3.64 14.25 -4.40
C LEU A 48 -4.52 13.31 -3.59
N ASP A 49 -5.11 12.35 -4.29
CA ASP A 49 -5.84 11.25 -3.69
C ASP A 49 -5.13 9.94 -4.03
N VAL A 50 -4.81 9.18 -2.98
CA VAL A 50 -4.21 7.85 -3.11
C VAL A 50 -5.20 6.86 -2.53
N THR A 51 -5.75 6.00 -3.39
CA THR A 51 -6.64 4.91 -2.99
C THR A 51 -5.87 3.60 -3.09
N VAL A 52 -5.76 2.89 -1.97
CA VAL A 52 -5.12 1.57 -1.91
C VAL A 52 -6.12 0.61 -1.31
N ALA A 53 -6.37 -0.49 -2.01
CA ALA A 53 -7.19 -1.59 -1.54
C ALA A 53 -6.38 -2.88 -1.64
N PHE A 54 -6.52 -3.75 -0.66
CA PHE A 54 -5.91 -5.07 -0.66
C PHE A 54 -7.00 -6.08 -0.32
N GLU A 55 -7.36 -6.89 -1.31
CA GLU A 55 -8.44 -7.87 -1.21
C GLU A 55 -8.01 -9.15 -1.95
N ASP A 56 -8.28 -10.31 -1.36
CA ASP A 56 -7.96 -11.62 -1.95
C ASP A 56 -6.48 -11.79 -2.41
N GLY A 57 -5.55 -11.12 -1.72
CA GLY A 57 -4.12 -11.14 -2.08
C GLY A 57 -3.76 -10.28 -3.30
N VAL A 58 -4.69 -9.44 -3.76
CA VAL A 58 -4.49 -8.50 -4.87
C VAL A 58 -4.43 -7.08 -4.33
N LEU A 59 -3.32 -6.38 -4.61
CA LEU A 59 -3.18 -4.96 -4.32
C LEU A 59 -3.67 -4.13 -5.50
N GLU A 60 -4.73 -3.36 -5.26
CA GLU A 60 -5.23 -2.31 -6.15
C GLU A 60 -4.73 -0.96 -5.66
N VAL A 61 -4.12 -0.19 -6.58
CA VAL A 61 -3.57 1.14 -6.28
C VAL A 61 -4.00 2.09 -7.37
N ASP A 62 -4.78 3.09 -6.99
CA ASP A 62 -5.22 4.18 -7.84
C ASP A 62 -4.69 5.49 -7.27
N VAL A 63 -3.96 6.23 -8.10
CA VAL A 63 -3.39 7.54 -7.73
C VAL A 63 -4.01 8.59 -8.63
N TYR A 64 -4.72 9.53 -8.03
CA TYR A 64 -5.21 10.73 -8.70
C TYR A 64 -4.35 11.92 -8.32
N LEU A 65 -3.82 12.60 -9.31
CA LEU A 65 -2.93 13.75 -9.13
C LEU A 65 -3.40 14.91 -10.00
N ASP A 66 -3.83 16.00 -9.37
CA ASP A 66 -4.14 17.25 -10.05
C ASP A 66 -3.06 18.29 -9.81
N VAL A 67 -2.42 18.70 -10.90
CA VAL A 67 -1.38 19.73 -10.91
C VAL A 67 -1.81 20.82 -11.89
N PRO A 68 -2.10 22.05 -11.43
CA PRO A 68 -2.59 23.13 -12.29
C PRO A 68 -1.50 23.72 -13.19
N GLU A 69 -0.23 23.63 -12.76
CA GLU A 69 0.94 24.08 -13.52
C GLU A 69 1.98 22.95 -13.62
N PRO A 70 1.70 21.90 -14.41
CA PRO A 70 2.61 20.76 -14.54
C PRO A 70 3.80 21.21 -15.39
N GLY A 71 4.85 21.72 -14.74
CA GLY A 71 5.96 22.39 -15.43
C GLY A 71 6.61 21.54 -16.52
N THR A 72 7.48 20.60 -16.14
CA THR A 72 8.18 19.68 -17.07
C THR A 72 7.88 18.21 -16.84
N ARG A 73 7.13 17.89 -15.78
CA ARG A 73 6.74 16.53 -15.41
C ARG A 73 5.26 16.36 -15.68
N ASP A 74 4.92 15.24 -16.28
CA ASP A 74 3.55 14.85 -16.57
C ASP A 74 2.94 14.23 -15.30
N PRO A 75 1.86 14.80 -14.73
CA PRO A 75 1.25 14.30 -13.50
C PRO A 75 0.72 12.88 -13.66
N ASP A 76 0.12 12.53 -14.80
CA ASP A 76 -0.41 11.19 -15.05
C ASP A 76 0.72 10.14 -15.01
N ARG A 77 1.86 10.45 -15.64
CA ARG A 77 3.06 9.60 -15.60
C ARG A 77 3.59 9.38 -14.19
N VAL A 78 3.54 10.42 -13.36
CA VAL A 78 4.03 10.33 -11.97
C VAL A 78 3.05 9.53 -11.12
N ALA A 79 1.75 9.65 -11.36
CA ALA A 79 0.74 8.82 -10.71
C ALA A 79 0.93 7.34 -11.03
N ASP A 80 1.15 6.99 -12.31
CA ASP A 80 1.48 5.64 -12.75
C ASP A 80 2.76 5.10 -12.08
N ASP A 81 3.83 5.92 -12.08
CA ASP A 81 5.09 5.58 -11.41
C ASP A 81 4.88 5.34 -9.90
N ALA A 82 4.00 6.13 -9.26
CA ALA A 82 3.71 6.05 -7.84
C ALA A 82 2.94 4.77 -7.49
N ALA A 83 1.95 4.39 -8.30
CA ALA A 83 1.26 3.11 -8.17
C ALA A 83 2.24 1.92 -8.30
N LEU A 84 3.20 2.02 -9.24
CA LEU A 84 4.25 1.01 -9.37
C LEU A 84 5.19 0.96 -8.16
N ALA A 85 5.51 2.11 -7.57
CA ALA A 85 6.34 2.20 -6.37
C ALA A 85 5.63 1.59 -5.14
N ALA A 86 4.33 1.81 -5.00
CA ALA A 86 3.51 1.17 -3.96
C ALA A 86 3.58 -0.35 -4.06
N ARG A 87 3.32 -0.91 -5.25
CA ARG A 87 3.41 -2.36 -5.49
C ARG A 87 4.79 -2.90 -5.11
N ARG A 88 5.86 -2.24 -5.54
CA ARG A 88 7.24 -2.64 -5.19
C ARG A 88 7.57 -2.53 -3.70
N ALA A 89 6.96 -1.60 -2.97
CA ALA A 89 7.15 -1.50 -1.53
C ALA A 89 6.46 -2.64 -0.80
N VAL A 90 5.25 -2.99 -1.23
CA VAL A 90 4.51 -4.15 -0.74
C VAL A 90 5.23 -5.45 -1.09
N ASP A 91 5.68 -5.63 -2.34
CA ASP A 91 6.48 -6.79 -2.74
C ASP A 91 7.70 -6.94 -1.82
N ARG A 92 8.42 -5.84 -1.54
CA ARG A 92 9.56 -5.83 -0.60
C ARG A 92 9.16 -6.13 0.84
N LEU A 93 7.97 -5.73 1.28
CA LEU A 93 7.45 -6.03 2.61
C LEU A 93 7.29 -7.55 2.78
N PHE A 94 6.77 -8.23 1.75
CA PHE A 94 6.67 -9.68 1.72
C PHE A 94 8.03 -10.39 1.53
N GLU A 95 8.95 -9.81 0.75
CA GLU A 95 10.30 -10.37 0.57
C GLU A 95 11.17 -10.25 1.84
N GLY A 96 11.06 -9.14 2.57
CA GLY A 96 11.85 -8.87 3.78
C GLY A 96 11.45 -9.69 5.01
N ASP A 97 10.24 -10.26 5.01
CA ASP A 97 9.73 -11.11 6.09
C ASP A 97 10.24 -12.57 5.99
N THR A 98 10.80 -12.96 4.84
CA THR A 98 11.25 -14.35 4.58
C THR A 98 12.63 -14.73 5.16
N ASP A 99 13.22 -13.93 6.05
CA ASP A 99 14.45 -14.28 6.78
C ASP A 99 14.12 -15.16 8.01
N VAL A 100 13.48 -16.31 7.77
CA VAL A 100 13.34 -17.38 8.76
C VAL A 100 14.58 -18.27 8.70
N ASP A 101 15.34 -18.27 9.80
CA ASP A 101 16.42 -19.21 10.12
C ASP A 101 16.08 -20.66 9.70
N VAL A 102 16.66 -21.12 8.59
CA VAL A 102 16.71 -22.54 8.21
C VAL A 102 18.07 -23.13 8.60
N ASP A 103 18.50 -22.94 9.85
CA ASP A 103 19.68 -23.61 10.41
C ASP A 103 19.28 -24.55 11.54
N GLY A 104 18.59 -25.63 11.14
CA GLY A 104 18.50 -26.87 11.88
C GLY A 104 19.27 -27.97 11.14
N ALA A 105 20.48 -28.29 11.60
CA ALA A 105 21.16 -29.56 11.33
C ALA A 105 22.08 -29.96 12.49
#